data_AF-A8TWG7-F1
#
_entry.id   AF-A8TWG7-F1
#
_cell.length_a   1.000
_cell.length_b   1.000
_cell.length_c   1.000
_cell.angle_alpha   90.00
_cell.angle_beta   90.00
_cell.angle_gamma   90.00
#
_symmetry.space_group_name_H-M   'P 1'
#
loop_
_entity.id
_entity.type
_entity.pdbx_description
1 polymer ?
#
loop_
_entity_poly.entity_id
_entity_poly.type
_entity_poly.pdbx_seq_one_letter_code
_entity_poly.pdbx_strand_id
1 'polypeptide(L)'
;MFDSMISEILRPVAGLEAVLGRMDTVGEDVLRLLDLSDGAAKPESAPASPPTARALFDLLAVAAMPETKAVLSEHAILLARSNEKFTRKPLAEEITFIVELRSRLTRDGELRGGGDTLEALSRRLARALSDQTIDMIMVGTNSVGERVLRAVQLHGTIFGEEALRYIETYVTELMGQPKLETAIVAEGESLRHRIKLLGRLHLALAKSEFPAKTKERLTNQVERFQSDLLDRTRLLEKLESGTGSTSDRLMKVIDLCREGAFIDGPNADRARKAARDLMKRNDFLESYLAGADQKGERANRLKDLQKLLAEARIV
;
A
#
# COMPACT_ATOMS: atom_id res chain seq x y z
N MET A 1 -20.36 -41.35 0.14
CA MET A 1 -21.51 -41.64 -0.75
C MET A 1 -22.37 -40.40 -0.98
N PHE A 2 -22.88 -39.73 0.07
CA PHE A 2 -23.70 -38.52 -0.09
C PHE A 2 -22.93 -37.32 -0.68
N ASP A 3 -21.69 -37.10 -0.25
CA ASP A 3 -20.81 -36.05 -0.79
C ASP A 3 -20.57 -36.20 -2.29
N SER A 4 -20.17 -37.40 -2.72
CA SER A 4 -19.98 -37.75 -4.15
C SER A 4 -21.23 -37.54 -5.00
N MET A 5 -22.44 -37.82 -4.47
CA MET A 5 -23.68 -37.57 -5.23
C MET A 5 -23.93 -36.07 -5.42
N ILE A 6 -23.71 -35.26 -4.39
CA ILE A 6 -23.89 -33.81 -4.47
C ILE A 6 -22.83 -33.20 -5.38
N SER A 7 -21.57 -33.64 -5.29
CA SER A 7 -20.50 -33.17 -6.15
C SER A 7 -20.80 -33.45 -7.64
N GLU A 8 -21.34 -34.62 -7.98
CA GLU A 8 -21.78 -34.95 -9.34
C GLU A 8 -22.95 -34.08 -9.84
N ILE A 9 -23.90 -33.74 -8.97
CA ILE A 9 -25.00 -32.81 -9.30
C ILE A 9 -24.47 -31.40 -9.58
N LEU A 10 -23.49 -30.95 -8.80
CA LEU A 10 -22.91 -29.60 -8.94
C LEU A 10 -21.84 -29.50 -10.03
N ARG A 11 -21.30 -30.63 -10.51
CA ARG A 11 -20.26 -30.65 -11.54
C ARG A 11 -20.66 -29.91 -12.83
N PRO A 12 -21.85 -30.11 -13.43
CA PRO A 12 -22.30 -29.28 -14.54
C PRO A 12 -22.75 -27.88 -14.08
N VAL A 13 -22.44 -26.84 -14.87
CA VAL A 13 -22.83 -25.45 -14.59
C VAL A 13 -24.34 -25.30 -14.39
N ALA A 14 -25.16 -25.98 -15.19
CA ALA A 14 -26.61 -25.95 -15.04
C ALA A 14 -27.09 -26.52 -13.69
N GLY A 15 -26.40 -27.54 -13.17
CA GLY A 15 -26.69 -28.11 -11.85
C GLY A 15 -26.29 -27.15 -10.72
N LEU A 16 -25.12 -26.53 -10.85
CA LEU A 16 -24.67 -25.47 -9.94
C LEU A 16 -25.68 -24.31 -9.89
N GLU A 17 -26.12 -23.80 -11.05
CA GLU A 17 -27.09 -22.70 -11.14
C GLU A 17 -28.47 -23.10 -10.60
N ALA A 18 -28.91 -24.34 -10.82
CA ALA A 18 -30.17 -24.83 -10.27
C ALA A 18 -30.14 -24.95 -8.74
N VAL A 19 -28.97 -25.20 -8.15
CA VAL A 19 -28.82 -25.34 -6.70
C VAL A 19 -28.49 -24.02 -6.00
N LEU A 20 -27.63 -23.20 -6.57
CA LEU A 20 -27.15 -21.96 -5.94
C LEU A 20 -27.79 -20.69 -6.51
N GLY A 21 -28.41 -20.75 -7.69
CA GLY A 21 -28.82 -19.56 -8.43
C GLY A 21 -27.62 -18.75 -8.94
N ARG A 22 -27.90 -17.67 -9.67
CA ARG A 22 -26.90 -16.70 -10.15
C ARG A 22 -26.86 -15.47 -9.24
N MET A 23 -25.66 -14.90 -9.05
CA MET A 23 -25.53 -13.58 -8.43
C MET A 23 -25.67 -12.47 -9.49
N ASP A 24 -25.64 -11.22 -9.05
CA ASP A 24 -25.70 -10.06 -9.94
C ASP A 24 -24.43 -9.92 -10.78
N THR A 25 -23.30 -10.38 -10.24
CA THR A 25 -22.00 -10.27 -10.90
C THR A 25 -21.19 -11.55 -10.80
N VAL A 26 -20.35 -11.79 -11.82
CA VAL A 26 -19.41 -12.92 -11.81
C VAL A 26 -18.45 -12.84 -10.62
N GLY A 27 -18.08 -11.64 -10.20
CA GLY A 27 -17.23 -11.45 -9.03
C GLY A 27 -17.86 -11.98 -7.75
N GLU A 28 -19.14 -11.65 -7.51
CA GLU A 28 -19.89 -12.18 -6.36
C GLU A 28 -20.05 -13.70 -6.44
N ASP A 29 -20.31 -14.24 -7.63
CA ASP A 29 -20.37 -15.69 -7.83
C ASP A 29 -19.05 -16.38 -7.47
N VAL A 30 -17.91 -15.85 -7.93
CA VAL A 30 -16.58 -16.39 -7.61
C VAL A 30 -16.32 -16.35 -6.10
N LEU A 31 -16.55 -15.20 -5.45
CA LEU A 31 -16.31 -15.06 -4.01
C LEU A 31 -17.20 -16.00 -3.19
N ARG A 32 -18.48 -16.12 -3.56
CA ARG A 32 -19.42 -17.03 -2.91
C ARG A 32 -18.99 -18.49 -3.03
N LEU A 33 -18.55 -18.91 -4.21
CA LEU A 33 -18.05 -20.27 -4.41
C LEU A 33 -16.76 -20.54 -3.61
N LEU A 34 -15.86 -19.54 -3.52
CA LEU A 34 -14.69 -19.63 -2.66
C LEU A 34 -15.06 -19.74 -1.19
N ASP A 35 -15.97 -18.91 -0.69
CA ASP A 35 -16.45 -18.96 0.70
C ASP A 35 -17.06 -20.32 1.04
N LEU A 36 -17.85 -20.90 0.13
CA LEU A 36 -18.44 -22.23 0.30
C LEU A 36 -17.36 -23.33 0.27
N SER A 37 -16.40 -23.24 -0.65
CA SER A 37 -15.28 -24.19 -0.76
C SER A 37 -14.37 -24.15 0.48
N ASP A 38 -14.19 -22.97 1.06
CA ASP A 38 -13.34 -22.72 2.23
C ASP A 38 -14.04 -23.08 3.55
N GLY A 39 -15.36 -23.26 3.52
CA GLY A 39 -16.18 -23.40 4.72
C GLY A 39 -16.33 -22.09 5.51
N ALA A 40 -16.05 -20.94 4.89
CA ALA A 40 -16.24 -19.62 5.46
C ALA A 40 -17.67 -19.07 5.25
N ALA A 41 -18.42 -19.67 4.33
CA ALA A 41 -19.80 -19.29 4.05
C ALA A 41 -20.71 -19.52 5.27
N LYS A 42 -21.40 -18.45 5.70
CA LYS A 42 -22.43 -18.53 6.73
C LYS A 42 -23.78 -18.86 6.09
N PRO A 43 -24.61 -19.71 6.71
CA PRO A 43 -25.95 -19.98 6.19
C PRO A 43 -26.80 -18.74 5.92
N GLU A 44 -26.68 -17.72 6.78
CA GLU A 44 -27.33 -16.41 6.66
C GLU A 44 -27.01 -15.67 5.36
N SER A 45 -25.85 -15.96 4.74
CA SER A 45 -25.40 -15.39 3.49
C SER A 45 -25.95 -16.13 2.25
N ALA A 46 -26.72 -17.21 2.44
CA ALA A 46 -27.33 -17.92 1.32
C ALA A 46 -28.38 -17.04 0.62
N PRO A 47 -28.45 -17.08 -0.72
CA PRO A 47 -29.47 -16.34 -1.46
C PRO A 47 -30.88 -16.84 -1.13
N ALA A 48 -31.86 -15.94 -1.19
CA ALA A 48 -33.26 -16.26 -0.90
C ALA A 48 -33.88 -17.23 -1.92
N SER A 49 -33.31 -17.31 -3.12
CA SER A 49 -33.73 -18.22 -4.19
C SER A 49 -32.49 -18.71 -4.96
N PRO A 50 -32.44 -19.99 -5.35
CA PRO A 50 -33.43 -21.04 -5.08
C PRO A 50 -33.36 -21.57 -3.63
N PRO A 51 -34.43 -22.16 -3.05
CA PRO A 51 -34.43 -22.69 -1.67
C PRO A 51 -33.35 -23.75 -1.42
N THR A 52 -32.96 -24.46 -2.47
CA THR A 52 -31.86 -25.43 -2.47
C THR A 52 -30.52 -24.81 -2.10
N ALA A 53 -30.32 -23.51 -2.32
CA ALA A 53 -29.09 -22.82 -1.96
C ALA A 53 -28.91 -22.80 -0.44
N ARG A 54 -29.95 -22.44 0.30
CA ARG A 54 -29.89 -22.42 1.77
C ARG A 54 -29.60 -23.79 2.35
N ALA A 55 -30.25 -24.83 1.81
CA ALA A 55 -29.99 -26.21 2.22
C ALA A 55 -28.53 -26.63 2.00
N LEU A 56 -27.92 -26.23 0.88
CA LEU A 56 -26.50 -26.53 0.62
C LEU A 56 -25.57 -25.77 1.58
N PHE A 57 -25.86 -24.50 1.89
CA PHE A 57 -25.09 -23.72 2.86
C PHE A 57 -25.18 -24.34 4.27
N ASP A 58 -26.38 -24.68 4.73
CA ASP A 58 -26.60 -25.33 6.04
C ASP A 58 -25.83 -26.67 6.10
N LEU A 59 -25.87 -27.44 5.02
CA LEU A 59 -25.18 -28.73 4.93
C LEU A 59 -23.65 -28.58 4.99
N LEU A 60 -23.07 -27.64 4.23
CA LEU A 60 -21.61 -27.41 4.21
C LEU A 60 -21.07 -26.80 5.51
N ALA A 61 -21.93 -26.16 6.30
CA ALA A 61 -21.57 -25.64 7.62
C ALA A 61 -21.36 -26.76 8.66
N VAL A 62 -22.05 -27.90 8.50
CA VAL A 62 -22.04 -29.00 9.49
C VAL A 62 -21.22 -30.21 9.00
N ALA A 63 -21.11 -30.41 7.68
CA ALA A 63 -20.43 -31.56 7.10
C ALA A 63 -19.13 -31.19 6.36
N ALA A 64 -18.11 -32.05 6.45
CA ALA A 64 -16.80 -31.79 5.86
C ALA A 64 -16.82 -31.71 4.31
N MET A 65 -17.67 -32.51 3.65
CA MET A 65 -17.93 -32.59 2.20
C MET A 65 -16.78 -32.19 1.26
N PRO A 66 -15.62 -32.89 1.33
CA PRO A 66 -14.45 -32.56 0.54
C PRO A 66 -14.67 -32.61 -0.98
N GLU A 67 -15.44 -33.58 -1.50
CA GLU A 67 -15.68 -33.70 -2.95
C GLU A 67 -16.52 -32.53 -3.48
N THR A 68 -17.57 -32.16 -2.74
CA THR A 68 -18.41 -31.01 -3.06
C THR A 68 -17.61 -29.70 -3.02
N LYS A 69 -16.78 -29.50 -1.98
CA LYS A 69 -15.92 -28.32 -1.87
C LYS A 69 -14.90 -28.22 -3.01
N ALA A 70 -14.35 -29.36 -3.45
CA ALA A 70 -13.45 -29.39 -4.60
C ALA A 70 -14.16 -28.91 -5.88
N VAL A 71 -15.36 -29.42 -6.18
CA VAL A 71 -16.16 -29.00 -7.34
C VAL A 71 -16.50 -27.50 -7.28
N LEU A 72 -16.87 -26.98 -6.12
CA LEU A 72 -17.14 -25.55 -5.94
C LEU A 72 -15.88 -24.69 -6.21
N SER A 73 -14.72 -25.14 -5.73
CA SER A 73 -13.45 -24.48 -6.01
C SER A 73 -13.09 -24.54 -7.50
N GLU A 74 -13.36 -25.64 -8.19
CA GLU A 74 -13.13 -25.78 -9.64
C GLU A 74 -13.98 -24.78 -10.43
N HIS A 75 -15.27 -24.62 -10.08
CA HIS A 75 -16.14 -23.62 -10.68
C HIS A 75 -15.67 -22.19 -10.42
N ALA A 76 -15.23 -21.89 -9.18
CA ALA A 76 -14.67 -20.58 -8.86
C ALA A 76 -13.45 -20.25 -9.74
N ILE A 77 -12.56 -21.21 -9.95
CA ILE A 77 -11.39 -21.07 -10.83
C ILE A 77 -11.83 -20.85 -12.28
N LEU A 78 -12.81 -21.62 -12.77
CA LEU A 78 -13.32 -21.48 -14.13
C LEU A 78 -13.91 -20.08 -14.38
N LEU A 79 -14.72 -19.59 -13.43
CA LEU A 79 -15.30 -18.25 -13.50
C LEU A 79 -14.24 -17.15 -13.36
N ALA A 80 -13.23 -17.33 -12.50
CA ALA A 80 -12.09 -16.42 -12.39
C ALA A 80 -11.28 -16.32 -13.70
N ARG A 81 -11.23 -17.41 -14.47
CA ARG A 81 -10.59 -17.47 -15.80
C ARG A 81 -11.47 -16.97 -16.95
N SER A 82 -12.75 -16.73 -16.71
CA SER A 82 -13.68 -16.23 -17.74
C SER A 82 -13.25 -14.84 -18.25
N ASN A 83 -13.86 -14.39 -19.35
CA ASN A 83 -13.65 -13.04 -19.89
C ASN A 83 -14.72 -12.03 -19.44
N GLU A 84 -15.70 -12.45 -18.64
CA GLU A 84 -16.78 -11.58 -18.16
C GLU A 84 -16.30 -10.63 -17.07
N LYS A 85 -16.75 -9.38 -17.06
CA LYS A 85 -16.36 -8.41 -16.01
C LYS A 85 -16.77 -8.92 -14.63
N PHE A 86 -15.89 -8.80 -13.65
CA PHE A 86 -16.21 -9.23 -12.28
C PHE A 86 -17.17 -8.27 -11.61
N THR A 87 -17.06 -6.99 -11.90
CA THR A 87 -17.87 -5.94 -11.29
C THR A 87 -18.66 -5.17 -12.36
N ARG A 88 -19.79 -4.57 -11.96
CA ARG A 88 -20.51 -3.56 -12.77
C ARG A 88 -19.98 -2.14 -12.57
N LYS A 89 -18.86 -2.02 -11.86
CA LYS A 89 -18.29 -0.76 -11.33
C LYS A 89 -17.24 -0.20 -12.31
N PRO A 90 -16.72 1.03 -12.07
CA PRO A 90 -15.63 1.59 -12.87
C PRO A 90 -14.39 0.68 -12.89
N LEU A 91 -13.57 0.78 -13.94
CA LEU A 91 -12.38 -0.07 -14.12
C LEU A 91 -11.39 -0.01 -12.94
N ALA A 92 -11.33 1.09 -12.20
CA ALA A 92 -10.51 1.20 -10.99
C ALA A 92 -10.95 0.22 -9.88
N GLU A 93 -12.26 -0.01 -9.74
CA GLU A 93 -12.79 -0.99 -8.79
C GLU A 93 -12.56 -2.43 -9.30
N GLU A 94 -12.60 -2.63 -10.62
CA GLU A 94 -12.24 -3.92 -11.24
C GLU A 94 -10.78 -4.31 -10.96
N ILE A 95 -9.83 -3.37 -11.04
CA ILE A 95 -8.41 -3.59 -10.68
C ILE A 95 -8.30 -4.05 -9.23
N THR A 96 -8.97 -3.34 -8.31
CA THR A 96 -8.97 -3.66 -6.88
C THR A 96 -9.52 -5.06 -6.65
N PHE A 97 -10.64 -5.39 -7.31
CA PHE A 97 -11.26 -6.70 -7.22
C PHE A 97 -10.33 -7.82 -7.73
N ILE A 98 -9.61 -7.61 -8.84
CA ILE A 98 -8.67 -8.61 -9.38
C ILE A 98 -7.53 -8.89 -8.41
N VAL A 99 -7.00 -7.84 -7.77
CA VAL A 99 -5.93 -7.97 -6.76
C VAL A 99 -6.43 -8.74 -5.53
N GLU A 100 -7.61 -8.40 -5.02
CA GLU A 100 -8.23 -9.10 -3.90
C GLU A 100 -8.54 -10.56 -4.24
N LEU A 101 -9.09 -10.81 -5.42
CA LEU A 101 -9.42 -12.16 -5.89
C LEU A 101 -8.17 -13.04 -5.98
N ARG A 102 -7.04 -12.52 -6.49
CA ARG A 102 -5.76 -13.25 -6.47
C ARG A 102 -5.41 -13.64 -5.04
N SER A 103 -5.50 -12.72 -4.08
CA SER A 103 -5.21 -13.00 -2.68
C SER A 103 -6.14 -14.07 -2.09
N ARG A 104 -7.43 -14.06 -2.44
CA ARG A 104 -8.40 -15.08 -2.01
C ARG A 104 -8.13 -16.46 -2.63
N LEU A 105 -7.63 -16.49 -3.86
CA LEU A 105 -7.26 -17.72 -4.57
C LEU A 105 -5.90 -18.28 -4.13
N THR A 106 -5.05 -17.49 -3.48
CA THR A 106 -3.76 -17.94 -2.93
C THR A 106 -3.97 -18.56 -1.55
N ARG A 107 -3.58 -19.84 -1.39
CA ARG A 107 -3.63 -20.56 -0.12
C ARG A 107 -2.28 -21.22 0.13
N ASP A 108 -1.73 -21.05 1.32
CA ASP A 108 -0.44 -21.62 1.73
C ASP A 108 0.72 -21.29 0.75
N GLY A 109 0.63 -20.13 0.08
CA GLY A 109 1.60 -19.66 -0.92
C GLY A 109 1.33 -20.13 -2.35
N GLU A 110 0.37 -21.03 -2.57
CA GLU A 110 0.03 -21.56 -3.89
C GLU A 110 -1.28 -20.97 -4.42
N LEU A 111 -1.29 -20.61 -5.71
CA LEU A 111 -2.49 -20.10 -6.37
C LEU A 111 -3.35 -21.27 -6.84
N ARG A 112 -4.61 -21.30 -6.39
CA ARG A 112 -5.63 -22.22 -6.91
C ARG A 112 -5.79 -22.06 -8.43
N GLY A 113 -5.77 -23.19 -9.13
CA GLY A 113 -5.81 -23.21 -10.59
C GLY A 113 -4.49 -22.84 -11.28
N GLY A 114 -3.39 -22.70 -10.53
CA GLY A 114 -2.03 -22.63 -11.05
C GLY A 114 -1.74 -21.48 -12.01
N GLY A 115 -0.76 -21.70 -12.89
CA GLY A 115 -0.25 -20.70 -13.84
C GLY A 115 -1.33 -20.16 -14.78
N ASP A 116 -2.25 -20.99 -15.25
CA ASP A 116 -3.35 -20.58 -16.12
C ASP A 116 -4.24 -19.50 -15.48
N THR A 117 -4.52 -19.65 -14.18
CA THR A 117 -5.35 -18.71 -13.44
C THR A 117 -4.60 -17.40 -13.22
N LEU A 118 -3.31 -17.50 -12.89
CA LEU A 118 -2.44 -16.33 -12.78
C LEU A 118 -2.38 -15.56 -14.12
N GLU A 119 -2.23 -16.26 -15.23
CA GLU A 119 -2.14 -15.67 -16.57
C GLU A 119 -3.47 -15.00 -16.98
N ALA A 120 -4.61 -15.65 -16.71
CA ALA A 120 -5.92 -15.07 -16.97
C ALA A 120 -6.16 -13.78 -16.17
N LEU A 121 -5.84 -13.78 -14.88
CA LEU A 121 -5.94 -12.61 -14.02
C LEU A 121 -4.96 -11.50 -14.45
N SER A 122 -3.73 -11.87 -14.82
CA SER A 122 -2.70 -10.92 -15.28
C SER A 122 -3.12 -10.21 -16.56
N ARG A 123 -3.61 -10.95 -17.56
CA ARG A 123 -4.14 -10.37 -18.80
C ARG A 123 -5.32 -9.43 -18.53
N ARG A 124 -6.21 -9.81 -17.62
CA ARG A 124 -7.35 -8.98 -17.24
C ARG A 124 -6.89 -7.68 -16.57
N LEU A 125 -5.93 -7.77 -15.65
CA LEU A 125 -5.37 -6.61 -14.97
C LEU A 125 -4.71 -5.65 -15.96
N ALA A 126 -3.90 -6.17 -16.89
CA ALA A 126 -3.27 -5.38 -17.94
C ALA A 126 -4.31 -4.63 -18.80
N ARG A 127 -5.40 -5.30 -19.20
CA ARG A 127 -6.48 -4.65 -19.97
C ARG A 127 -7.25 -3.60 -19.19
N ALA A 128 -7.34 -3.72 -17.87
CA ALA A 128 -8.03 -2.75 -17.03
C ALA A 128 -7.20 -1.48 -16.79
N LEU A 129 -5.86 -1.60 -16.90
CA LEU A 129 -4.93 -0.49 -16.80
C LEU A 129 -4.92 0.33 -18.11
N SER A 130 -5.20 1.62 -17.97
CA SER A 130 -5.15 2.61 -19.03
C SER A 130 -4.93 3.98 -18.41
N ASP A 131 -4.57 4.99 -19.21
CA ASP A 131 -4.31 6.34 -18.70
C ASP A 131 -5.54 6.88 -17.96
N GLN A 132 -6.73 6.62 -18.51
CA GLN A 132 -8.01 6.99 -17.90
C GLN A 132 -8.22 6.28 -16.56
N THR A 133 -7.94 4.97 -16.47
CA THR A 133 -8.08 4.24 -15.21
C THR A 133 -7.08 4.69 -14.17
N ILE A 134 -5.83 4.97 -14.57
CA ILE A 134 -4.83 5.55 -13.69
C ILE A 134 -5.27 6.91 -13.18
N ASP A 135 -5.76 7.80 -14.04
CA ASP A 135 -6.24 9.11 -13.63
C ASP A 135 -7.38 8.99 -12.59
N MET A 136 -8.30 8.03 -12.74
CA MET A 136 -9.32 7.73 -11.74
C MET A 136 -8.72 7.28 -10.40
N ILE A 137 -7.69 6.43 -10.41
CA ILE A 137 -6.98 5.98 -9.19
C ILE A 137 -6.20 7.15 -8.53
N MET A 138 -5.72 8.08 -9.35
CA MET A 138 -4.98 9.26 -8.89
C MET A 138 -5.89 10.39 -8.37
N VAL A 139 -7.22 10.23 -8.40
CA VAL A 139 -8.14 11.22 -7.80
C VAL A 139 -7.77 11.52 -6.34
N GLY A 140 -7.71 12.80 -6.00
CA GLY A 140 -7.37 13.28 -4.66
C GLY A 140 -5.87 13.44 -4.39
N THR A 141 -4.99 13.21 -5.37
CA THR A 141 -3.59 13.68 -5.29
C THR A 141 -3.48 15.13 -5.76
N ASN A 142 -2.74 15.95 -5.04
CA ASN A 142 -2.59 17.39 -5.31
C ASN A 142 -1.24 17.74 -5.96
N SER A 143 -0.34 16.78 -6.12
CA SER A 143 0.98 16.99 -6.72
C SER A 143 1.49 15.80 -7.50
N VAL A 144 2.51 16.01 -8.34
CA VAL A 144 3.18 14.92 -9.07
C VAL A 144 3.83 13.95 -8.08
N GLY A 145 4.41 14.43 -6.98
CA GLY A 145 5.02 13.56 -5.96
C GLY A 145 4.03 12.62 -5.30
N GLU A 146 2.80 13.09 -5.02
CA GLU A 146 1.74 12.24 -4.49
C GLU A 146 1.24 11.21 -5.52
N ARG A 147 1.13 11.61 -6.80
CA ARG A 147 0.81 10.69 -7.90
C ARG A 147 1.86 9.59 -8.03
N VAL A 148 3.14 9.94 -8.01
CA VAL A 148 4.23 8.96 -8.07
C VAL A 148 4.19 8.04 -6.85
N LEU A 149 4.00 8.58 -5.65
CA LEU A 149 3.91 7.76 -4.43
C LEU A 149 2.77 6.76 -4.52
N ARG A 150 1.60 7.18 -4.98
CA ARG A 150 0.44 6.30 -5.16
C ARG A 150 0.65 5.27 -6.27
N ALA A 151 1.31 5.65 -7.37
CA ALA A 151 1.65 4.72 -8.45
C ALA A 151 2.66 3.65 -7.99
N VAL A 152 3.67 4.01 -7.20
CA VAL A 152 4.62 3.05 -6.61
C VAL A 152 3.91 2.10 -5.63
N GLN A 153 2.95 2.61 -4.84
CA GLN A 153 2.12 1.76 -3.98
C GLN A 153 1.26 0.79 -4.80
N LEU A 154 0.64 1.26 -5.89
CA LEU A 154 -0.12 0.42 -6.80
C LEU A 154 0.76 -0.68 -7.40
N HIS A 155 1.97 -0.35 -7.86
CA HIS A 155 2.95 -1.32 -8.39
C HIS A 155 3.20 -2.47 -7.41
N GLY A 156 3.35 -2.18 -6.11
CA GLY A 156 3.55 -3.20 -5.08
C GLY A 156 2.33 -4.08 -4.77
N THR A 157 1.16 -3.79 -5.33
CA THR A 157 -0.08 -4.57 -5.12
C THR A 157 -0.52 -5.35 -6.36
N ILE A 158 -0.21 -4.83 -7.55
CA ILE A 158 -0.55 -5.46 -8.81
C ILE A 158 0.44 -6.59 -9.15
N PHE A 159 0.16 -7.31 -10.24
CA PHE A 159 0.97 -8.43 -10.70
C PHE A 159 0.86 -8.60 -12.21
N GLY A 160 1.75 -9.41 -12.77
CA GLY A 160 1.86 -9.60 -14.21
C GLY A 160 2.79 -8.56 -14.84
N GLU A 161 3.66 -9.04 -15.74
CA GLU A 161 4.76 -8.24 -16.28
C GLU A 161 4.29 -7.00 -17.04
N GLU A 162 3.22 -7.12 -17.84
CA GLU A 162 2.68 -6.01 -18.61
C GLU A 162 2.12 -4.89 -17.73
N ALA A 163 1.35 -5.25 -16.70
CA ALA A 163 0.77 -4.32 -15.74
C ALA A 163 1.87 -3.59 -14.94
N LEU A 164 2.88 -4.32 -14.46
CA LEU A 164 4.02 -3.76 -13.74
C LEU A 164 4.81 -2.79 -14.63
N ARG A 165 5.14 -3.19 -15.86
CA ARG A 165 5.87 -2.37 -16.83
C ARG A 165 5.11 -1.09 -17.20
N TYR A 166 3.78 -1.17 -17.28
CA TYR A 166 2.94 -0.01 -17.53
C TYR A 166 3.05 1.03 -16.40
N ILE A 167 2.95 0.61 -15.13
CA ILE A 167 3.13 1.51 -13.98
C ILE A 167 4.55 2.06 -13.89
N GLU A 168 5.57 1.25 -14.20
CA GLU A 168 6.97 1.70 -14.22
C GLU A 168 7.22 2.78 -15.27
N THR A 169 6.64 2.60 -16.46
CA THR A 169 6.68 3.59 -17.54
C THR A 169 6.00 4.88 -17.08
N TYR A 170 4.78 4.77 -16.55
CA TYR A 170 4.02 5.90 -16.02
C TYR A 170 4.80 6.70 -14.96
N VAL A 171 5.40 6.02 -13.97
CA VAL A 171 6.23 6.67 -12.94
C VAL A 171 7.45 7.34 -13.56
N THR A 172 8.11 6.68 -14.51
CA THR A 172 9.28 7.25 -15.19
C THR A 172 8.93 8.50 -15.98
N GLU A 173 7.78 8.51 -16.66
CA GLU A 173 7.28 9.66 -17.42
C GLU A 173 6.92 10.82 -16.50
N LEU A 174 6.20 10.57 -15.39
CA LEU A 174 5.93 11.59 -14.37
C LEU A 174 7.21 12.20 -13.82
N MET A 175 8.21 11.36 -13.51
CA MET A 175 9.51 11.79 -12.99
C MET A 175 10.44 12.38 -14.06
N GLY A 176 10.05 12.33 -15.34
CA GLY A 176 10.76 12.93 -16.46
C GLY A 176 10.20 14.28 -16.91
N GLN A 177 9.10 14.75 -16.29
CA GLN A 177 8.43 15.98 -16.71
C GLN A 177 9.33 17.23 -16.52
N PRO A 178 9.26 18.21 -17.44
CA PRO A 178 9.88 19.51 -17.24
C PRO A 178 9.36 20.18 -15.96
N LYS A 179 10.23 20.89 -15.24
CA LYS A 179 9.90 21.60 -13.97
C LYS A 179 9.37 20.69 -12.85
N LEU A 180 9.74 19.41 -12.88
CA LEU A 180 9.37 18.44 -11.84
C LEU A 180 9.67 18.92 -10.42
N GLU A 181 10.80 19.59 -10.20
CA GLU A 181 11.17 20.17 -8.88
C GLU A 181 10.05 21.00 -8.25
N THR A 182 9.34 21.78 -9.07
CA THR A 182 8.22 22.62 -8.61
C THR A 182 6.90 21.86 -8.55
N ALA A 183 6.73 20.80 -9.33
CA ALA A 183 5.49 20.03 -9.43
C ALA A 183 5.40 18.85 -8.43
N ILE A 184 6.54 18.43 -7.84
CA ILE A 184 6.57 17.32 -6.86
C ILE A 184 5.71 17.60 -5.65
N VAL A 185 5.65 18.85 -5.20
CA VAL A 185 4.81 19.25 -4.07
C VAL A 185 3.83 20.32 -4.53
N ALA A 186 2.59 20.26 -4.02
CA ALA A 186 1.57 21.23 -4.35
C ALA A 186 2.01 22.66 -3.99
N GLU A 187 1.51 23.62 -4.75
CA GLU A 187 1.77 25.04 -4.48
C GLU A 187 1.18 25.45 -3.11
N GLY A 188 1.87 26.30 -2.37
CA GLY A 188 1.44 26.73 -1.03
C GLY A 188 1.76 25.76 0.12
N GLU A 189 2.24 24.54 -0.16
CA GLU A 189 2.58 23.58 0.89
C GLU A 189 3.78 23.99 1.75
N SER A 190 3.69 23.68 3.05
CA SER A 190 4.74 24.01 4.02
C SER A 190 6.06 23.29 3.71
N LEU A 191 7.19 23.91 4.05
CA LEU A 191 8.53 23.31 3.87
C LEU A 191 8.67 21.96 4.59
N ARG A 192 8.08 21.82 5.78
CA ARG A 192 8.03 20.56 6.53
C ARG A 192 7.29 19.48 5.73
N HIS A 193 6.15 19.80 5.14
CA HIS A 193 5.40 18.86 4.30
C HIS A 193 6.21 18.44 3.07
N ARG A 194 6.86 19.40 2.38
CA ARG A 194 7.71 19.13 1.20
C ARG A 194 8.81 18.11 1.49
N ILE A 195 9.53 18.30 2.58
CA ILE A 195 10.65 17.41 2.96
C ILE A 195 10.12 16.02 3.30
N LYS A 196 9.02 15.93 4.07
CA LYS A 196 8.37 14.65 4.38
C LYS A 196 7.91 13.90 3.13
N LEU A 197 7.31 14.59 2.17
CA LEU A 197 6.88 13.95 0.92
C LEU A 197 8.06 13.36 0.16
N LEU A 198 9.18 14.10 0.05
CA LEU A 198 10.40 13.61 -0.59
C LEU A 198 10.99 12.39 0.15
N GLY A 199 11.05 12.42 1.48
CA GLY A 199 11.50 11.28 2.29
C GLY A 199 10.64 10.03 2.09
N ARG A 200 9.30 10.19 2.10
CA ARG A 200 8.34 9.10 1.85
C ARG A 200 8.46 8.55 0.43
N LEU A 201 8.59 9.44 -0.55
CA LEU A 201 8.74 9.08 -1.96
C LEU A 201 10.02 8.28 -2.19
N HIS A 202 11.14 8.75 -1.64
CA HIS A 202 12.42 8.04 -1.69
C HIS A 202 12.30 6.64 -1.07
N LEU A 203 11.71 6.53 0.12
CA LEU A 203 11.53 5.25 0.80
C LEU A 203 10.65 4.28 -0.01
N ALA A 204 9.56 4.78 -0.59
CA ALA A 204 8.68 3.98 -1.43
C ALA A 204 9.40 3.47 -2.68
N LEU A 205 10.15 4.33 -3.36
CA LEU A 205 10.96 3.96 -4.52
C LEU A 205 12.04 2.94 -4.14
N ALA A 206 12.77 3.16 -3.05
CA ALA A 206 13.81 2.26 -2.59
C ALA A 206 13.28 0.86 -2.24
N LYS A 207 12.05 0.77 -1.70
CA LYS A 207 11.37 -0.49 -1.37
C LYS A 207 10.62 -1.13 -2.55
N SER A 208 10.45 -0.42 -3.66
CA SER A 208 9.72 -0.93 -4.82
C SER A 208 10.45 -2.11 -5.48
N GLU A 209 9.71 -2.90 -6.25
CA GLU A 209 10.25 -3.97 -7.08
C GLU A 209 10.73 -3.49 -8.47
N PHE A 210 10.90 -2.17 -8.64
CA PHE A 210 11.37 -1.60 -9.90
C PHE A 210 12.75 -2.16 -10.29
N PRO A 211 13.06 -2.21 -11.61
CA PRO A 211 14.39 -2.56 -12.09
C PRO A 211 15.49 -1.74 -11.40
N ALA A 212 16.58 -2.39 -10.98
CA ALA A 212 17.62 -1.78 -10.14
C ALA A 212 18.12 -0.43 -10.67
N LYS A 213 18.40 -0.34 -11.99
CA LYS A 213 18.85 0.88 -12.65
C LYS A 213 17.80 2.00 -12.61
N THR A 214 16.52 1.66 -12.79
CA THR A 214 15.42 2.64 -12.71
C THR A 214 15.26 3.13 -11.29
N LYS A 215 15.28 2.21 -10.33
CA LYS A 215 15.18 2.49 -8.90
C LYS A 215 16.27 3.45 -8.44
N GLU A 216 17.53 3.13 -8.72
CA GLU A 216 18.70 3.95 -8.38
C GLU A 216 18.61 5.35 -9.02
N ARG A 217 18.24 5.43 -10.30
CA ARG A 217 18.06 6.73 -10.97
C ARG A 217 17.00 7.59 -10.29
N LEU A 218 15.84 7.01 -9.98
CA LEU A 218 14.71 7.72 -9.37
C LEU A 218 15.00 8.12 -7.92
N THR A 219 15.61 7.24 -7.12
CA THR A 219 15.99 7.56 -5.74
C THR A 219 17.04 8.68 -5.70
N ASN A 220 18.08 8.59 -6.53
CA ASN A 220 19.11 9.64 -6.62
C ASN A 220 18.53 10.99 -7.07
N GLN A 221 17.51 10.97 -7.94
CA GLN A 221 16.81 12.18 -8.37
C GLN A 221 16.04 12.83 -7.20
N VAL A 222 15.30 12.04 -6.42
CA VAL A 222 14.57 12.53 -5.24
C VAL A 222 15.52 13.02 -4.13
N GLU A 223 16.65 12.35 -3.93
CA GLU A 223 17.71 12.79 -3.03
C GLU A 223 18.26 14.16 -3.41
N ARG A 224 18.59 14.37 -4.68
CA ARG A 224 19.06 15.67 -5.19
C ARG A 224 18.03 16.77 -4.97
N PHE A 225 16.75 16.50 -5.24
CA PHE A 225 15.68 17.47 -5.00
C PHE A 225 15.57 17.86 -3.53
N GLN A 226 15.74 16.90 -2.61
CA GLN A 226 15.76 17.23 -1.19
C GLN A 226 17.00 18.04 -0.82
N SER A 227 18.18 17.69 -1.32
CA SER A 227 19.42 18.44 -1.10
C SER A 227 19.28 19.90 -1.54
N ASP A 228 18.81 20.11 -2.78
CA ASP A 228 18.61 21.44 -3.36
C ASP A 228 17.57 22.24 -2.58
N LEU A 229 16.50 21.59 -2.12
CA LEU A 229 15.48 22.22 -1.28
C LEU A 229 16.05 22.67 0.07
N LEU A 230 16.86 21.83 0.73
CA LEU A 230 17.50 22.17 1.99
C LEU A 230 18.46 23.36 1.85
N ASP A 231 19.21 23.40 0.75
CA ASP A 231 20.18 24.46 0.47
C ASP A 231 19.49 25.78 0.12
N ARG A 232 18.53 25.76 -0.82
CA ARG A 232 17.77 26.96 -1.23
C ARG A 232 17.00 27.59 -0.06
N THR A 233 16.43 26.76 0.81
CA THR A 233 15.63 27.25 1.95
C THR A 233 16.45 27.59 3.18
N ARG A 234 17.72 27.14 3.22
CA ARG A 234 18.60 27.20 4.39
C ARG A 234 17.92 26.66 5.64
N LEU A 235 17.15 25.57 5.49
CA LEU A 235 16.29 25.07 6.58
C LEU A 235 17.11 24.76 7.84
N LEU A 236 18.21 24.03 7.70
CA LEU A 236 19.02 23.61 8.84
C LEU A 236 19.65 24.82 9.55
N GLU A 237 20.18 25.79 8.80
CA GLU A 237 20.70 27.04 9.37
C GLU A 237 19.60 27.83 10.10
N LYS A 238 18.38 27.88 9.54
CA LYS A 238 17.23 28.53 10.19
C LYS A 238 16.76 27.78 11.43
N LEU A 239 16.87 26.45 11.46
CA LEU A 239 16.56 25.65 12.65
C LEU A 239 17.63 25.84 13.73
N GLU A 240 18.89 26.04 13.35
CA GLU A 240 19.99 26.31 14.28
C GLU A 240 19.95 27.74 14.84
N SER A 241 19.67 28.74 14.01
CA SER A 241 19.73 30.17 14.36
C SER A 241 18.37 30.82 14.63
N GLY A 242 17.27 30.07 14.43
CA GLY A 242 15.91 30.60 14.49
C GLY A 242 15.42 30.99 15.87
N THR A 243 14.17 31.45 15.93
CA THR A 243 13.49 31.89 17.15
C THR A 243 13.06 30.72 18.04
N GLY A 244 13.00 30.96 19.35
CA GLY A 244 12.68 29.97 20.38
C GLY A 244 13.90 29.50 21.17
N SER A 245 13.65 28.68 22.19
CA SER A 245 14.73 28.12 23.00
C SER A 245 15.59 27.14 22.21
N THR A 246 16.82 26.89 22.67
CA THR A 246 17.69 25.87 22.05
C THR A 246 17.08 24.47 22.13
N SER A 247 16.37 24.14 23.21
CA SER A 247 15.59 22.91 23.32
C SER A 247 14.46 22.81 22.30
N ASP A 248 13.65 23.85 22.09
CA ASP A 248 12.53 23.81 21.13
C ASP A 248 13.03 23.56 19.70
N ARG A 249 14.17 24.18 19.36
CA ARG A 249 14.82 24.02 18.06
C ARG A 249 15.35 22.60 17.87
N LEU A 250 16.01 22.04 18.89
CA LEU A 250 16.48 20.67 18.86
C LEU A 250 15.30 19.69 18.67
N MET A 251 14.22 19.85 19.44
CA MET A 251 13.05 18.99 19.34
C MET A 251 12.45 18.98 17.94
N LYS A 252 12.36 20.14 17.27
CA LYS A 252 11.90 20.22 15.88
C LYS A 252 12.76 19.40 14.91
N VAL A 253 14.09 19.43 15.07
CA VAL A 253 15.01 18.64 14.25
C VAL A 253 14.86 17.16 14.54
N ILE A 254 14.80 16.77 15.83
CA ILE A 254 14.58 15.39 16.26
C ILE A 254 13.28 14.83 15.67
N ASP A 255 12.17 15.57 15.77
CA ASP A 255 10.88 15.14 15.24
C ASP A 255 10.93 14.93 13.74
N LEU A 256 11.56 15.83 12.99
CA LEU A 256 11.74 15.66 11.54
C LEU A 256 12.56 14.41 11.19
N CYS A 257 13.63 14.13 11.95
CA CYS A 257 14.43 12.91 11.77
C CYS A 257 13.61 11.64 12.08
N ARG A 258 12.87 11.62 13.20
CA ARG A 258 12.03 10.48 13.61
C ARG A 258 10.89 10.20 12.63
N GLU A 259 10.32 11.25 12.06
CA GLU A 259 9.26 11.15 11.05
C GLU A 259 9.80 10.70 9.68
N GLY A 260 11.11 10.42 9.54
CA GLY A 260 11.73 10.01 8.28
C GLY A 260 11.68 11.10 7.21
N ALA A 261 11.69 12.37 7.63
CA ALA A 261 11.61 13.49 6.70
C ALA A 261 12.88 13.60 5.85
N PHE A 262 14.05 13.41 6.45
CA PHE A 262 15.33 13.45 5.74
C PHE A 262 15.67 12.07 5.16
N ILE A 263 16.06 12.05 3.89
CA ILE A 263 16.54 10.86 3.20
C ILE A 263 17.88 10.45 3.83
N ASP A 264 18.00 9.16 4.15
CA ASP A 264 19.22 8.58 4.71
C ASP A 264 20.44 8.86 3.82
N GLY A 265 21.61 9.06 4.44
CA GLY A 265 22.81 9.53 3.77
C GLY A 265 23.06 11.02 4.03
N PRO A 266 23.59 11.79 3.05
CA PRO A 266 24.08 13.14 3.30
C PRO A 266 23.04 14.10 3.90
N ASN A 267 21.77 14.00 3.50
CA ASN A 267 20.70 14.89 3.98
C ASN A 267 20.34 14.62 5.44
N ALA A 268 20.14 13.35 5.81
CA ALA A 268 19.93 12.97 7.20
C ALA A 268 21.16 13.27 8.07
N ASP A 269 22.38 13.06 7.56
CA ASP A 269 23.60 13.32 8.33
C ASP A 269 23.79 14.81 8.61
N ARG A 270 23.45 15.69 7.66
CA ARG A 270 23.40 17.14 7.89
C ARG A 270 22.40 17.52 8.98
N ALA A 271 21.20 16.92 8.98
CA ALA A 271 20.20 17.16 10.02
C ALA A 271 20.65 16.63 11.41
N ARG A 272 21.23 15.42 11.45
CA ARG A 272 21.81 14.85 12.68
C ARG A 272 22.96 15.70 13.22
N LYS A 273 23.81 16.24 12.34
CA LYS A 273 24.87 17.18 12.72
C LYS A 273 24.29 18.46 13.34
N ALA A 274 23.29 19.07 12.70
CA ALA A 274 22.60 20.25 13.23
C ALA A 274 22.02 20.01 14.63
N ALA A 275 21.41 18.83 14.85
CA ALA A 275 20.93 18.44 16.18
C ALA A 275 22.07 18.32 17.20
N ARG A 276 23.21 17.71 16.83
CA ARG A 276 24.38 17.62 17.72
C ARG A 276 24.97 18.99 18.05
N ASP A 277 25.00 19.91 17.10
CA ASP A 277 25.54 21.25 17.31
C ASP A 277 24.62 22.09 18.20
N LEU A 278 23.29 21.89 18.14
CA LEU A 278 22.34 22.46 19.11
C LEU A 278 22.54 21.89 20.53
N MET A 279 22.77 20.59 20.68
CA MET A 279 23.01 19.95 21.98
C MET A 279 24.30 20.42 22.68
N LYS A 280 25.30 20.87 21.90
CA LYS A 280 26.57 21.38 22.43
C LYS A 280 26.49 22.81 22.97
N ARG A 281 25.38 23.52 22.77
CA ARG A 281 25.25 24.90 23.24
C ARG A 281 25.07 24.94 24.75
N ASN A 282 25.67 25.95 25.38
CA ASN A 282 25.72 26.07 26.84
C ASN A 282 24.33 26.25 27.48
N ASP A 283 23.37 26.81 26.75
CA ASP A 283 22.00 27.07 27.18
C ASP A 283 21.05 25.88 26.97
N PHE A 284 21.51 24.79 26.34
CA PHE A 284 20.65 23.67 26.00
C PHE A 284 20.06 22.98 27.25
N LEU A 285 20.90 22.55 28.19
CA LEU A 285 20.44 21.82 29.37
C LEU A 285 19.53 22.67 30.25
N GLU A 286 19.84 23.95 30.39
CA GLU A 286 19.04 24.90 31.15
C GLU A 286 17.68 25.12 30.50
N SER A 287 17.64 25.33 29.19
CA SER A 287 16.38 25.49 28.44
C SER A 287 15.53 24.22 28.41
N TYR A 288 16.12 23.04 28.25
CA TYR A 288 15.39 21.77 28.20
C TYR A 288 14.79 21.37 29.55
N LEU A 289 15.49 21.67 30.64
CA LEU A 289 15.05 21.36 32.01
C LEU A 289 14.22 22.50 32.64
N ALA A 290 13.96 23.57 31.90
CA ALA A 290 13.11 24.66 32.36
C ALA A 290 11.71 24.12 32.74
N GLY A 291 11.25 24.47 33.95
CA GLY A 291 9.98 24.00 34.50
C GLY A 291 9.97 22.56 35.03
N ALA A 292 11.12 21.91 35.20
CA ALA A 292 11.24 20.66 35.97
C ALA A 292 11.87 20.96 37.34
N ASP A 293 11.03 21.16 38.36
CA ASP A 293 11.47 21.59 39.70
C ASP A 293 11.94 20.42 40.57
N GLN A 294 11.47 19.20 40.27
CA GLN A 294 11.82 18.00 41.02
C GLN A 294 12.96 17.21 40.36
N LYS A 295 13.90 16.70 41.17
CA LYS A 295 15.03 15.87 40.70
C LYS A 295 14.57 14.63 39.91
N GLY A 296 13.45 14.01 40.31
CA GLY A 296 12.87 12.87 39.60
C GLY A 296 12.34 13.22 38.21
N GLU A 297 11.72 14.39 38.06
CA GLU A 297 11.20 14.86 36.78
C GLU A 297 12.32 15.18 35.79
N ARG A 298 13.41 15.81 36.26
CA ARG A 298 14.62 16.06 35.45
C ARG A 298 15.23 14.77 34.93
N ALA A 299 15.34 13.75 35.79
CA ALA A 299 15.88 12.46 35.38
C ALA A 299 15.00 11.75 34.34
N ASN A 300 13.67 11.86 34.46
CA ASN A 300 12.74 11.31 33.48
C ASN A 300 12.83 12.04 32.12
N ARG A 301 12.84 13.38 32.11
CA ARG A 301 12.99 14.15 30.86
C ARG A 301 14.29 13.81 30.12
N LEU A 302 15.40 13.61 30.84
CA LEU A 302 16.67 13.20 30.22
C LEU A 302 16.62 11.78 29.64
N LYS A 303 15.93 10.84 30.30
CA LYS A 303 15.70 9.49 29.75
C LYS A 303 14.84 9.54 28.49
N ASP A 304 13.78 10.33 28.49
CA ASP A 304 12.91 10.52 27.32
C ASP A 304 13.69 11.14 26.16
N LEU A 305 14.53 12.15 26.44
CA LEU A 305 15.42 12.73 25.44
C LEU A 305 16.38 11.68 24.84
N GLN A 306 17.02 10.85 25.67
CA GLN A 306 17.90 9.79 25.19
C GLN A 306 17.15 8.82 24.27
N LYS A 307 15.93 8.43 24.62
CA LYS A 307 15.08 7.58 23.79
C LYS A 307 14.78 8.26 22.44
N LEU A 308 14.40 9.53 22.46
CA LEU A 308 14.09 10.29 21.24
C LEU A 308 15.30 10.45 20.32
N LEU A 309 16.48 10.69 20.89
CA LEU A 309 17.72 10.80 20.13
C LEU A 309 18.14 9.46 19.50
N ALA A 310 17.94 8.35 20.21
CA ALA A 310 18.19 7.01 19.69
C ALA A 310 17.23 6.68 18.53
N GLU A 311 15.93 6.97 18.68
CA GLU A 311 14.93 6.81 17.61
C GLU A 311 15.28 7.66 16.37
N ALA A 312 15.84 8.85 16.57
CA ALA A 312 16.29 9.75 15.50
C ALA A 312 17.67 9.37 14.90
N ARG A 313 18.35 8.35 15.43
CA ARG A 313 19.72 7.94 15.08
C ARG A 313 20.74 9.08 15.19
N ILE A 314 20.60 9.94 16.20
CA ILE A 314 21.52 11.06 16.44
C ILE A 314 22.70 10.62 17.31
N VAL A 315 22.46 9.68 18.23
CA VAL A 315 23.43 8.98 19.10
C VAL A 315 23.38 7.49 18.85
#